data_AF-A0A803MS94-F1
#
_entry.id   AF-A0A803MS94-F1
#
_cell.length_a   1.000
_cell.length_b   1.000
_cell.length_c   1.000
_cell.angle_alpha   90.00
_cell.angle_beta   90.00
_cell.angle_gamma   90.00
#
_symmetry.space_group_name_H-M   'P 1'
#
loop_
_entity.id
_entity.type
_entity.pdbx_description
1 polymer ?
#
loop_
_entity_poly.entity_id
_entity_poly.type
_entity_poly.pdbx_seq_one_letter_code
_entity_poly.pdbx_strand_id
1 'polypeptide(L)'
;MVECDCPTITGLVQRKPGRGATTSSVSCSDKIARWNVVGIQGAMLSYLLQPVYISSVTIGQSYSSSQTLSLKENLRRALYDRLTPISNMLVDPFLINEPLFFEAHVPPKEFQHLGSAQATLTCGYSICCNKHELHEFILGTTGRKQGTSSKGALFPSTESSLCKRRLLECFLSSRCNSLDDWKNKTMSYRELKCGFGIDEMRLYECHRESCRVVM
;
A
#
# COMPACT_ATOMS: atom_id res chain seq x y z
N MET A 1 2.92 22.96 -22.76
CA MET A 1 4.04 22.03 -23.03
C MET A 1 5.24 22.48 -22.22
N VAL A 2 5.49 21.82 -21.09
CA VAL A 2 6.82 21.60 -20.53
C VAL A 2 6.71 20.21 -19.88
N GLU A 3 7.05 19.16 -20.64
CA GLU A 3 7.36 17.87 -20.03
C GLU A 3 8.71 18.06 -19.35
N CYS A 4 8.69 18.27 -18.03
CA CYS A 4 9.88 18.16 -17.22
C CYS A 4 10.21 16.67 -17.08
N ASP A 5 10.92 16.12 -18.06
CA ASP A 5 11.62 14.84 -17.93
C ASP A 5 12.75 15.02 -16.92
N CYS A 6 12.39 14.97 -15.63
CA CYS A 6 13.36 14.83 -14.56
C CYS A 6 13.84 13.37 -14.59
N PRO A 7 15.15 13.09 -14.78
CA PRO A 7 15.64 11.73 -14.84
C PRO A 7 15.21 11.01 -13.56
N THR A 8 14.46 9.92 -13.72
CA THR A 8 13.95 9.15 -12.60
C THR A 8 15.13 8.44 -11.95
N ILE A 9 15.75 9.05 -10.93
CA ILE A 9 16.78 8.41 -10.13
C ILE A 9 16.16 7.16 -9.52
N THR A 10 16.58 6.01 -10.04
CA THR A 10 15.96 4.73 -9.71
C THR A 10 16.45 4.29 -8.34
N GLY A 11 15.53 4.03 -7.41
CA GLY A 11 15.85 3.56 -6.04
C GLY A 11 15.54 4.55 -4.92
N LEU A 12 15.25 5.82 -5.23
CA LEU A 12 14.74 6.78 -4.25
C LEU A 12 13.26 6.51 -3.93
N VAL A 13 12.82 6.91 -2.74
CA VAL A 13 11.40 6.87 -2.37
C VAL A 13 10.63 7.87 -3.22
N GLN A 14 9.56 7.41 -3.86
CA GLN A 14 8.75 8.21 -4.77
C GLN A 14 7.37 8.47 -4.19
N ARG A 15 6.83 9.66 -4.42
CA ARG A 15 5.41 9.97 -4.15
C ARG A 15 4.59 9.70 -5.39
N LYS A 16 3.33 9.31 -5.20
CA LYS A 16 2.41 9.14 -6.33
C LYS A 16 2.13 10.48 -6.98
N PRO A 17 2.14 10.54 -8.32
CA PRO A 17 1.66 11.72 -9.03
C PRO A 17 0.19 11.95 -8.67
N GLY A 18 -0.18 13.21 -8.43
CA GLY A 18 -1.58 13.60 -8.30
C GLY A 18 -2.12 14.12 -9.62
N ARG A 19 -3.43 14.42 -9.68
CA ARG A 19 -4.02 15.20 -10.76
C ARG A 19 -3.72 16.70 -10.54
N GLY A 20 -2.43 17.05 -10.48
CA GLY A 20 -1.92 18.34 -10.01
C GLY A 20 -0.69 18.15 -9.11
N ALA A 21 -0.74 18.69 -7.89
CA ALA A 21 0.32 18.49 -6.90
C ALA A 21 0.52 17.00 -6.56
N THR A 22 1.76 16.62 -6.25
CA THR A 22 2.08 15.25 -5.83
C THR A 22 1.29 14.88 -4.58
N THR A 23 0.77 13.66 -4.54
CA THR A 23 0.03 13.21 -3.37
C THR A 23 1.01 13.04 -2.20
N SER A 24 0.50 13.05 -0.97
CA SER A 24 1.31 12.61 0.16
C SER A 24 1.64 11.12 0.08
N SER A 25 0.88 10.30 -0.66
CA SER A 25 1.10 8.84 -0.75
C SER A 25 2.42 8.47 -1.41
N VAL A 26 3.18 7.56 -0.81
CA VAL A 26 4.33 6.89 -1.46
C VAL A 26 3.85 5.97 -2.59
N SER A 27 4.75 5.66 -3.52
CA SER A 27 4.50 4.78 -4.66
C SER A 27 4.12 3.36 -4.22
N CYS A 28 3.50 2.59 -5.11
CA CYS A 28 3.14 1.21 -4.80
C CYS A 28 4.37 0.31 -4.63
N SER A 29 5.42 0.51 -5.44
CA SER A 29 6.68 -0.22 -5.30
C SER A 29 7.34 0.07 -3.94
N ASP A 30 7.34 1.31 -3.46
CA ASP A 30 7.84 1.65 -2.12
C ASP A 30 7.05 0.96 -1.00
N LYS A 31 5.72 0.87 -1.14
CA LYS A 31 4.88 0.14 -0.15
C LYS A 31 5.20 -1.34 -0.13
N ILE A 32 5.35 -1.97 -1.30
CA ILE A 32 5.67 -3.40 -1.40
C ILE A 32 7.10 -3.67 -0.90
N ALA A 33 8.07 -2.83 -1.25
CA ALA A 33 9.44 -2.92 -0.73
C ALA A 33 9.45 -2.82 0.80
N ARG A 34 8.64 -1.93 1.39
CA ARG A 34 8.45 -1.88 2.84
C ARG A 34 7.84 -3.17 3.40
N TRP A 35 6.82 -3.73 2.74
CA TRP A 35 6.22 -4.99 3.16
C TRP A 35 7.18 -6.17 3.08
N ASN A 36 8.16 -6.14 2.17
CA ASN A 36 9.24 -7.12 2.13
C ASN A 36 10.19 -7.03 3.34
N VAL A 37 10.07 -6.01 4.20
CA VAL A 37 10.84 -5.90 5.44
C VAL A 37 9.97 -6.17 6.67
N VAL A 38 8.90 -5.38 6.83
CA VAL A 38 8.07 -5.41 8.06
C VAL A 38 6.86 -6.35 7.97
N GLY A 39 6.65 -6.98 6.82
CA GLY A 39 5.48 -7.80 6.52
C GLY A 39 4.24 -6.99 6.12
N ILE A 40 3.27 -7.66 5.50
CA ILE A 40 2.04 -7.06 4.95
C ILE A 40 0.98 -6.77 6.03
N GLN A 41 1.05 -7.46 7.17
CA GLN A 41 0.04 -7.44 8.23
C GLN A 41 -0.09 -6.06 8.90
N GLY A 42 1.00 -5.29 8.91
CA GLY A 42 1.08 -3.97 9.54
C GLY A 42 1.03 -4.02 11.07
N ALA A 43 1.26 -2.85 11.68
CA ALA A 43 1.50 -2.69 13.12
C ALA A 43 0.41 -3.27 14.05
N MET A 44 -0.86 -3.26 13.64
CA MET A 44 -1.93 -3.79 14.48
C MET A 44 -1.92 -5.31 14.52
N LEU A 45 -1.80 -5.97 13.37
CA LEU A 45 -1.85 -7.42 13.29
C LEU A 45 -0.53 -8.08 13.74
N SER A 46 0.58 -7.36 13.77
CA SER A 46 1.83 -7.86 14.35
C SER A 46 1.75 -8.15 15.85
N TYR A 47 0.70 -7.67 16.55
CA TYR A 47 0.43 -8.10 17.93
C TYR A 47 -0.20 -9.49 18.05
N LEU A 48 -0.57 -10.10 16.92
CA LEU A 48 -1.25 -11.39 16.84
C LEU A 48 -0.50 -12.39 15.96
N LEU A 49 0.25 -11.90 14.97
CA LEU A 49 0.88 -12.69 13.93
C LEU A 49 2.38 -12.37 13.86
N GLN A 50 3.19 -13.40 13.57
CA GLN A 50 4.54 -13.20 13.05
C GLN A 50 4.48 -12.45 11.70
N PRO A 51 5.58 -11.81 11.24
CA PRO A 51 5.59 -11.11 9.96
C PRO A 51 5.13 -12.00 8.81
N VAL A 52 4.16 -11.49 8.03
CA VAL A 52 3.61 -12.20 6.87
C VAL A 52 4.19 -11.57 5.61
N TYR A 53 4.81 -12.39 4.77
CA TYR A 53 5.49 -11.93 3.56
C TYR A 53 4.78 -12.39 2.29
N ILE A 54 4.94 -11.62 1.22
CA ILE A 54 4.46 -11.98 -0.13
C ILE A 54 5.43 -13.01 -0.71
N SER A 55 4.95 -14.19 -1.07
CA SER A 55 5.79 -15.25 -1.67
C SER A 55 6.10 -15.01 -3.14
N SER A 56 5.19 -14.38 -3.88
CA SER A 56 5.37 -14.09 -5.30
C SER A 56 4.69 -12.81 -5.75
N VAL A 57 5.26 -12.17 -6.78
CA VAL A 57 4.72 -11.00 -7.47
C VAL A 57 4.66 -11.32 -8.96
N THR A 58 3.44 -11.37 -9.50
CA THR A 58 3.18 -11.57 -10.92
C THR A 58 2.76 -10.26 -11.56
N ILE A 59 3.43 -9.84 -12.64
CA ILE A 59 3.06 -8.64 -13.40
C ILE A 59 2.52 -9.02 -14.77
N GLY A 60 1.38 -8.45 -15.14
CA GLY A 60 0.83 -8.56 -16.49
C GLY A 60 1.65 -7.76 -17.49
N GLN A 61 1.99 -8.37 -18.62
CA GLN A 61 2.67 -7.69 -19.71
C GLN A 61 1.73 -6.72 -20.44
N SER A 62 2.30 -5.64 -20.96
CA SER A 62 1.62 -4.70 -21.86
C SER A 62 2.22 -4.77 -23.24
N TYR A 63 1.38 -4.71 -24.28
CA TYR A 63 1.80 -4.79 -25.68
C TYR A 63 2.78 -3.66 -26.08
N SER A 64 2.82 -2.56 -25.33
CA SER A 64 3.59 -1.35 -25.66
C SER A 64 4.92 -1.21 -24.92
N SER A 65 5.36 -2.19 -24.11
CA SER A 65 6.59 -2.04 -23.32
C SER A 65 7.83 -2.43 -24.13
N SER A 66 8.35 -1.52 -24.94
CA SER A 66 9.72 -1.58 -25.47
C SER A 66 10.70 -1.16 -24.37
N GLN A 67 10.83 -1.96 -23.30
CA GLN A 67 11.83 -1.69 -22.26
C GLN A 67 13.13 -2.45 -22.57
N THR A 68 14.25 -1.74 -22.47
CA THR A 68 15.62 -2.25 -22.72
C THR A 68 16.10 -3.22 -21.63
N LEU A 69 15.47 -3.22 -20.44
CA LEU A 69 15.76 -4.11 -19.32
C LEU A 69 14.60 -5.10 -19.11
N SER A 70 14.91 -6.30 -18.62
CA SER A 70 13.88 -7.28 -18.28
C SER A 70 12.98 -6.73 -17.16
N LEU A 71 11.66 -6.86 -17.32
CA LEU A 71 10.68 -6.46 -16.30
C LEU A 71 10.97 -7.11 -14.94
N LYS A 72 11.43 -8.37 -14.96
CA LYS A 72 11.91 -9.10 -13.78
C LYS A 72 13.08 -8.39 -13.07
N GLU A 73 14.07 -7.88 -13.80
CA GLU A 73 15.21 -7.15 -13.22
C GLU A 73 14.77 -5.84 -12.60
N ASN A 74 13.85 -5.13 -13.27
CA ASN A 74 13.25 -3.90 -12.73
C ASN A 74 12.53 -4.16 -11.40
N LEU A 75 11.79 -5.27 -11.30
CA LEU A 75 11.12 -5.68 -10.07
C LEU A 75 12.09 -6.04 -8.97
N ARG A 76 13.11 -6.85 -9.27
CA ARG A 76 14.15 -7.23 -8.31
C ARG A 76 14.81 -5.98 -7.72
N ARG A 77 15.23 -5.05 -8.58
CA ARG A 77 15.85 -3.79 -8.16
C ARG A 77 14.93 -2.96 -7.28
N ALA A 78 13.66 -2.83 -7.67
CA ALA A 78 12.69 -1.97 -7.00
C ALA A 78 12.15 -2.54 -5.69
N LEU A 79 12.14 -3.86 -5.51
CA LEU A 79 11.48 -4.54 -4.40
C LEU A 79 12.43 -5.29 -3.46
N TYR A 80 13.66 -5.59 -3.90
CA TYR A 80 14.65 -6.34 -3.13
C TYR A 80 16.02 -5.66 -3.09
N ASP A 81 16.69 -5.43 -4.22
CA ASP A 81 18.11 -5.02 -4.21
C ASP A 81 18.33 -3.70 -3.45
N ARG A 82 17.40 -2.73 -3.57
CA ARG A 82 17.43 -1.46 -2.84
C ARG A 82 17.37 -1.60 -1.31
N LEU A 83 16.92 -2.74 -0.81
CA LEU A 83 16.77 -3.04 0.62
C LEU A 83 18.03 -3.72 1.17
N THR A 84 18.88 -4.31 0.34
CA THR A 84 20.08 -5.02 0.78
C THR A 84 20.97 -4.22 1.75
N PRO A 85 21.12 -2.87 1.64
CA PRO A 85 21.95 -2.11 2.58
C PRO A 85 21.43 -2.08 4.01
N ILE A 86 20.12 -2.31 4.24
CA ILE A 86 19.51 -2.29 5.58
C ILE A 86 19.46 -3.67 6.24
N SER A 87 19.98 -4.72 5.59
CA SER A 87 19.98 -6.10 6.12
C SER A 87 20.57 -6.20 7.53
N ASN A 88 21.68 -5.51 7.76
CA ASN A 88 22.39 -5.50 9.04
C ASN A 88 21.67 -4.69 10.15
N MET A 89 20.59 -3.97 9.82
CA MET A 89 19.83 -3.15 10.77
C MET A 89 18.54 -3.83 11.22
N LEU A 90 18.23 -5.01 10.69
CA LEU A 90 17.01 -5.73 11.01
C LEU A 90 17.13 -6.41 12.38
N VAL A 91 16.00 -6.45 13.08
CA VAL A 91 15.85 -7.15 14.36
C VAL A 91 14.90 -8.32 14.14
N ASP A 92 15.20 -9.47 14.73
CA ASP A 92 14.29 -10.61 14.72
C ASP A 92 12.88 -10.19 15.18
N PRO A 93 11.80 -10.67 14.54
CA PRO A 93 11.73 -11.69 13.48
C PRO A 93 11.74 -11.13 12.04
N PHE A 94 12.15 -9.88 11.82
CA PHE A 94 12.08 -9.25 10.51
C PHE A 94 13.25 -9.64 9.61
N LEU A 95 12.95 -9.83 8.32
CA LEU A 95 13.94 -10.15 7.29
C LEU A 95 13.71 -9.33 6.02
N ILE A 96 14.67 -9.38 5.09
CA ILE A 96 14.45 -8.89 3.72
C ILE A 96 13.90 -10.05 2.88
N ASN A 97 12.62 -9.99 2.58
CA ASN A 97 11.93 -10.98 1.77
C ASN A 97 12.27 -10.78 0.28
N GLU A 98 12.69 -11.86 -0.37
CA GLU A 98 12.87 -11.93 -1.82
C GLU A 98 11.71 -12.73 -2.44
N PRO A 99 10.66 -12.06 -2.94
CA PRO A 99 9.56 -12.77 -3.58
C PRO A 99 9.96 -13.32 -4.95
N LEU A 100 9.31 -14.41 -5.36
CA LEU A 100 9.42 -14.91 -6.73
C LEU A 100 8.75 -13.95 -7.71
N PHE A 101 9.45 -13.56 -8.77
CA PHE A 101 8.92 -12.67 -9.81
C PHE A 101 8.48 -13.45 -11.05
N PHE A 102 7.22 -13.25 -11.45
CA PHE A 102 6.63 -13.84 -12.63
C PHE A 102 6.09 -12.78 -13.59
N GLU A 103 6.14 -13.10 -14.88
CA GLU A 103 5.51 -12.31 -15.93
C GLU A 103 4.32 -13.10 -16.48
N ALA A 104 3.12 -12.53 -16.40
CA ALA A 104 1.95 -13.12 -17.00
C ALA A 104 1.89 -12.78 -18.49
N HIS A 105 1.27 -13.67 -19.26
CA HIS A 105 1.06 -13.47 -20.69
C HIS A 105 0.32 -12.17 -20.98
N VAL A 106 0.59 -11.62 -22.17
CA VAL A 106 -0.16 -10.47 -22.69
C VAL A 106 -1.65 -10.82 -22.69
N PRO A 107 -2.52 -10.00 -22.08
CA PRO A 107 -3.95 -10.29 -22.02
C PRO A 107 -4.56 -10.31 -23.43
N PRO A 108 -5.69 -11.00 -23.65
CA PRO A 108 -6.43 -10.95 -24.93
C PRO A 108 -6.73 -9.52 -25.39
N LYS A 109 -6.87 -9.31 -26.70
CA LYS A 109 -7.01 -7.97 -27.30
C LYS A 109 -8.20 -7.19 -26.73
N GLU A 110 -9.31 -7.85 -26.39
CA GLU A 110 -10.48 -7.20 -25.78
C GLU A 110 -10.21 -6.63 -24.38
N PHE A 111 -9.17 -7.10 -23.68
CA PHE A 111 -8.75 -6.63 -22.35
C PHE A 111 -7.51 -5.73 -22.42
N GLN A 112 -6.95 -5.50 -23.60
CA GLN A 112 -5.85 -4.57 -23.79
C GLN A 112 -6.37 -3.14 -23.89
N HIS A 113 -5.64 -2.19 -23.32
CA HIS A 113 -5.92 -0.78 -23.53
C HIS A 113 -5.67 -0.41 -25.01
N LEU A 114 -6.66 0.21 -25.66
CA LEU A 114 -6.49 0.77 -27.01
C LEU A 114 -5.50 1.95 -26.95
N GLY A 115 -4.33 1.78 -27.54
CA GLY A 115 -3.25 2.78 -27.61
C GLY A 115 -3.54 4.03 -28.45
N SER A 116 -4.80 4.28 -28.83
CA SER A 116 -5.21 5.41 -29.68
C SER A 116 -5.79 6.61 -28.92
N ALA A 117 -5.99 6.52 -27.60
CA ALA A 117 -6.46 7.66 -26.81
C ALA A 117 -5.27 8.48 -26.27
N GLN A 118 -5.20 9.74 -26.67
CA GLN A 118 -4.15 10.73 -26.35
C GLN A 118 -4.03 11.09 -24.84
N ALA A 119 -4.81 10.42 -23.99
CA ALA A 119 -4.60 10.28 -22.54
C ALA A 119 -5.42 9.07 -22.06
N THR A 120 -4.80 8.09 -21.39
CA THR A 120 -5.55 7.01 -20.74
C THR A 120 -6.45 7.61 -19.66
N LEU A 121 -7.77 7.64 -19.90
CA LEU A 121 -8.74 8.06 -18.89
C LEU A 121 -8.73 7.03 -17.75
N THR A 122 -8.12 7.40 -16.63
CA THR A 122 -8.13 6.55 -15.43
C THR A 122 -9.50 6.62 -14.76
N CYS A 123 -10.00 5.46 -14.36
CA CYS A 123 -11.23 5.36 -13.58
C CYS A 123 -11.05 6.04 -12.23
N GLY A 124 -12.03 6.86 -11.82
CA GLY A 124 -12.05 7.51 -10.50
C GLY A 124 -12.52 6.60 -9.37
N TYR A 125 -12.79 5.33 -9.65
CA TYR A 125 -13.28 4.35 -8.69
C TYR A 125 -12.23 3.27 -8.41
N SER A 126 -12.30 2.70 -7.21
CA SER A 126 -11.59 1.50 -6.81
C SER A 126 -12.60 0.45 -6.39
N ILE A 127 -12.46 -0.77 -6.90
CA ILE A 127 -13.29 -1.90 -6.52
C ILE A 127 -12.51 -2.70 -5.48
N CYS A 128 -13.14 -2.99 -4.35
CA CYS A 128 -12.58 -3.81 -3.29
C CYS A 128 -13.49 -5.01 -3.06
N CYS A 129 -12.95 -6.21 -3.28
CA CYS A 129 -13.66 -7.46 -3.05
C CYS A 129 -12.82 -8.46 -2.24
N ASN A 130 -13.49 -9.35 -1.50
CA ASN A 130 -12.84 -10.48 -0.84
C ASN A 130 -13.69 -11.76 -0.92
N LYS A 131 -13.13 -12.90 -0.49
CA LYS A 131 -13.81 -14.21 -0.50
C LYS A 131 -15.02 -14.31 0.47
N HIS A 132 -15.14 -13.38 1.40
CA HIS A 132 -16.18 -13.33 2.43
C HIS A 132 -17.22 -12.26 2.09
N GLU A 133 -17.56 -12.13 0.81
CA GLU A 133 -18.64 -11.28 0.31
C GLU A 133 -18.47 -9.76 0.58
N LEU A 134 -17.28 -9.29 0.95
CA LEU A 134 -16.99 -7.86 0.83
C LEU A 134 -17.00 -7.53 -0.66
N HIS A 135 -17.85 -6.59 -1.04
CA HIS A 135 -17.86 -6.00 -2.37
C HIS A 135 -18.25 -4.53 -2.24
N GLU A 136 -17.26 -3.64 -2.36
CA GLU A 136 -17.49 -2.20 -2.24
C GLU A 136 -16.80 -1.42 -3.37
N PHE A 137 -17.51 -0.40 -3.86
CA PHE A 137 -17.02 0.56 -4.84
C PHE A 137 -16.64 1.84 -4.10
N ILE A 138 -15.38 2.26 -4.20
CA ILE A 138 -14.83 3.41 -3.48
C ILE A 138 -14.47 4.51 -4.46
N LEU A 139 -14.90 5.74 -4.17
CA LEU A 139 -14.49 6.94 -4.88
C LEU A 139 -13.04 7.26 -4.54
N GLY A 140 -12.15 7.20 -5.53
CA GLY A 140 -10.71 7.43 -5.34
C GLY A 140 -10.36 8.85 -4.86
N THR A 141 -11.23 9.83 -5.10
CA THR A 141 -11.04 11.22 -4.66
C THR A 141 -11.35 11.42 -3.17
N THR A 142 -12.30 10.66 -2.62
CA THR A 142 -12.78 10.86 -1.23
C THR A 142 -12.43 9.71 -0.30
N GLY A 143 -12.08 8.53 -0.84
CA GLY A 143 -11.90 7.29 -0.08
C GLY A 143 -13.21 6.76 0.52
N ARG A 144 -14.37 7.20 0.02
CA ARG A 144 -15.71 6.82 0.52
C ARG A 144 -16.45 5.94 -0.48
N LYS A 145 -17.43 5.18 0.01
CA LYS A 145 -18.29 4.34 -0.83
C LYS A 145 -19.02 5.14 -1.90
N GLN A 146 -19.28 4.54 -3.06
CA GLN A 146 -20.06 5.14 -4.13
C GLN A 146 -21.44 5.59 -3.62
N GLY A 147 -21.98 6.67 -4.19
CA GLY A 147 -23.23 7.30 -3.75
C GLY A 147 -23.05 8.34 -2.64
N THR A 148 -21.80 8.55 -2.17
CA THR A 148 -21.49 9.61 -1.21
C THR A 148 -21.62 10.99 -1.85
N SER A 149 -22.52 11.82 -1.32
CA SER A 149 -22.61 13.24 -1.68
C SER A 149 -21.46 14.04 -1.06
N SER A 150 -21.25 15.28 -1.49
CA SER A 150 -20.26 16.20 -0.89
C SER A 150 -20.45 16.38 0.63
N LYS A 151 -21.71 16.38 1.11
CA LYS A 151 -22.06 16.40 2.55
C LYS A 151 -22.01 15.01 3.18
N GLY A 152 -22.12 13.96 2.37
CA GLY A 152 -22.21 12.57 2.82
C GLY A 152 -20.89 11.95 3.27
N ALA A 153 -19.77 12.61 2.97
CA ALA A 153 -18.43 12.14 3.35
C ALA A 153 -18.19 12.07 4.87
N LEU A 154 -19.13 12.58 5.68
CA LEU A 154 -19.07 12.54 7.14
C LEU A 154 -19.89 11.40 7.75
N PHE A 155 -20.77 10.72 6.98
CA PHE A 155 -21.62 9.68 7.54
C PHE A 155 -20.88 8.35 7.72
N PRO A 156 -21.10 7.63 8.83
CA PRO A 156 -20.50 6.30 9.03
C PRO A 156 -20.90 5.25 7.98
N SER A 157 -22.05 5.41 7.34
CA SER A 157 -22.54 4.51 6.28
C SER A 157 -21.73 4.60 4.99
N THR A 158 -21.03 5.72 4.76
CA THR A 158 -20.20 5.95 3.57
C THR A 158 -18.75 5.53 3.77
N GLU A 159 -18.37 5.14 4.99
CA GLU A 159 -17.03 4.64 5.30
C GLU A 159 -16.75 3.33 4.56
N SER A 160 -15.57 3.25 3.93
CA SER A 160 -15.03 1.99 3.42
C SER A 160 -14.79 1.04 4.59
N SER A 161 -15.07 -0.24 4.37
CA SER A 161 -14.79 -1.30 5.34
C SER A 161 -13.27 -1.49 5.54
N LEU A 162 -12.47 -1.00 4.59
CA LEU A 162 -11.00 -0.98 4.63
C LEU A 162 -10.41 0.30 5.22
N CYS A 163 -11.23 1.27 5.65
CA CYS A 163 -10.71 2.47 6.28
C CYS A 163 -10.13 2.15 7.67
N LYS A 164 -9.18 2.97 8.14
CA LYS A 164 -8.47 2.76 9.42
C LYS A 164 -9.39 2.48 10.60
N ARG A 165 -10.51 3.21 10.68
CA ARG A 165 -11.48 3.07 11.76
C ARG A 165 -12.12 1.69 11.76
N ARG A 166 -12.62 1.23 10.61
CA ARG A 166 -13.27 -0.09 10.48
C ARG A 166 -12.29 -1.24 10.69
N LEU A 167 -11.06 -1.10 10.20
CA LEU A 167 -9.99 -2.06 10.48
C LEU A 167 -9.62 -2.11 11.97
N LEU A 168 -9.61 -0.96 12.66
CA LEU A 168 -9.42 -0.92 14.12
C LEU A 168 -10.57 -1.60 14.86
N GLU A 169 -11.82 -1.29 14.51
CA GLU A 169 -13.01 -1.91 15.11
C GLU A 169 -12.95 -3.44 14.96
N CYS A 170 -12.60 -3.94 13.77
CA CYS A 170 -12.42 -5.37 13.51
C CYS A 170 -11.26 -5.99 14.31
N PHE A 171 -10.14 -5.27 14.44
CA PHE A 171 -9.03 -5.73 15.28
C PHE A 171 -9.44 -5.84 16.75
N LEU A 172 -10.12 -4.82 17.29
CA LEU A 172 -10.56 -4.81 18.68
C LEU A 172 -11.61 -5.89 18.96
N SER A 173 -12.58 -6.10 18.05
CA SER A 173 -13.57 -7.17 18.21
C SER A 173 -12.94 -8.55 18.25
N SER A 174 -11.84 -8.76 17.53
CA SER A 174 -11.12 -10.04 17.48
C SER A 174 -10.25 -10.31 18.72
N ARG A 175 -9.99 -9.29 19.57
CA ARG A 175 -9.05 -9.39 20.70
C ARG A 175 -9.67 -9.86 22.02
N CYS A 176 -10.97 -10.14 22.09
CA CYS A 176 -11.68 -10.79 23.21
C CYS A 176 -11.31 -10.31 24.65
N ASN A 177 -10.91 -9.05 24.81
CA ASN A 177 -11.02 -8.31 26.07
C ASN A 177 -12.10 -7.27 25.83
N SER A 178 -13.00 -7.08 26.81
CA SER A 178 -14.17 -6.21 26.70
C SER A 178 -13.86 -4.92 25.92
N LEU A 179 -14.64 -4.64 24.87
CA LEU A 179 -14.57 -3.39 24.10
C LEU A 179 -14.61 -2.16 25.03
N ASP A 180 -15.19 -2.32 26.22
CA ASP A 180 -15.33 -1.28 27.25
C ASP A 180 -14.02 -0.99 27.98
N ASP A 181 -13.11 -1.96 28.15
CA ASP A 181 -11.78 -1.74 28.76
C ASP A 181 -10.91 -0.82 27.90
N TRP A 182 -11.05 -0.91 26.57
CA TRP A 182 -10.33 -0.05 25.64
C TRP A 182 -11.00 1.30 25.43
N LYS A 183 -12.35 1.36 25.36
CA LYS A 183 -13.08 2.63 25.29
C LYS A 183 -12.78 3.53 26.49
N ASN A 184 -12.51 2.95 27.65
CA ASN A 184 -12.16 3.66 28.88
C ASN A 184 -10.72 4.22 28.89
N LYS A 185 -9.84 3.76 27.99
CA LYS A 185 -8.52 4.36 27.76
C LYS A 185 -8.61 5.36 26.61
N THR A 186 -8.37 6.64 26.89
CA THR A 186 -8.24 7.71 25.89
C THR A 186 -6.96 7.56 25.05
N MET A 187 -6.82 6.45 24.33
CA MET A 187 -5.67 6.18 23.48
C MET A 187 -6.03 6.38 22.01
N SER A 188 -5.22 7.20 21.34
CA SER A 188 -5.34 7.45 19.90
C SER A 188 -4.92 6.23 19.08
N TYR A 189 -5.40 6.16 17.83
CA TYR A 189 -4.98 5.14 16.86
C TYR A 189 -3.46 5.12 16.64
N ARG A 190 -2.78 6.26 16.78
CA ARG A 190 -1.33 6.33 16.66
C ARG A 190 -0.63 5.70 17.86
N GLU A 191 -1.11 6.01 19.06
CA GLU A 191 -0.59 5.39 20.29
C GLU A 191 -0.85 3.90 20.31
N LEU A 192 -1.97 3.43 19.75
CA LEU A 192 -2.24 2.01 19.53
C LEU A 192 -1.20 1.31 18.66
N LYS A 193 -0.72 1.99 17.61
CA LYS A 193 0.34 1.47 16.74
C LYS A 193 1.71 1.48 17.42
N CYS A 194 1.98 2.42 18.31
CA CYS A 194 3.30 2.57 18.95
C CYS A 194 3.39 1.88 20.33
N GLY A 195 2.29 1.76 21.05
CA GLY A 195 2.23 1.52 22.49
C GLY A 195 2.32 0.06 22.94
N PHE A 196 2.37 -0.90 22.01
CA PHE A 196 2.50 -2.32 22.33
C PHE A 196 3.87 -2.89 21.93
N GLY A 197 4.93 -2.06 21.98
CA GLY A 197 6.30 -2.55 22.13
C GLY A 197 6.87 -3.31 20.94
N ILE A 198 6.55 -2.90 19.71
CA ILE A 198 7.38 -3.31 18.57
C ILE A 198 8.44 -2.23 18.41
N ASP A 199 9.68 -2.68 18.33
CA ASP A 199 10.87 -1.92 17.91
C ASP A 199 10.76 -1.42 16.44
N GLU A 200 9.52 -1.18 15.95
CA GLU A 200 9.23 -0.41 14.74
C GLU A 200 9.97 0.93 14.79
N MET A 201 10.24 1.50 15.97
CA MET A 201 10.84 2.82 16.08
C MET A 201 12.25 2.93 15.46
N ARG A 202 13.09 1.88 15.49
CA ARG A 202 14.43 1.93 14.87
C ARG A 202 14.40 1.84 13.34
N LEU A 203 13.49 1.05 12.77
CA LEU A 203 13.27 1.01 11.31
C LEU A 203 12.45 2.23 10.82
N TYR A 204 11.57 2.79 11.65
CA TYR A 204 10.77 3.96 11.32
C TYR A 204 11.55 5.27 11.45
N GLU A 205 12.52 5.40 12.35
CA GLU A 205 13.30 6.65 12.48
C GLU A 205 14.26 6.85 11.32
N CYS A 206 14.83 5.78 10.75
CA CYS A 206 15.59 5.86 9.50
C CYS A 206 14.74 6.33 8.30
N HIS A 207 13.41 6.28 8.41
CA HIS A 207 12.48 6.71 7.35
C HIS A 207 11.58 7.91 7.73
N ARG A 208 11.61 8.39 8.98
CA ARG A 208 10.79 9.52 9.46
C ARG A 208 11.17 10.83 8.81
N GLU A 209 12.42 11.01 8.41
CA GLU A 209 12.86 12.21 7.71
C GLU A 209 12.41 12.24 6.24
N SER A 210 11.92 11.13 5.68
CA SER A 210 11.43 11.07 4.28
C SER A 210 9.95 10.70 4.10
N CYS A 211 9.27 10.11 5.09
CA CYS A 211 7.93 9.55 4.92
C CYS A 211 6.92 9.98 6.00
N ARG A 212 6.61 11.28 6.09
CA ARG A 212 5.30 11.73 6.62
C ARG A 212 4.22 11.42 5.58
N VAL A 213 3.71 10.19 5.58
CA VAL A 213 2.68 9.77 4.63
C VAL A 213 1.58 8.99 5.31
N VAL A 214 0.46 9.70 5.40
CA VAL A 214 -0.89 9.28 5.76
C VAL A 214 -1.34 8.11 4.85
N MET A 215 -1.58 6.93 5.44
CA MET A 215 -2.78 6.16 5.07
C MET A 215 -4.01 6.88 5.58
#